data_AF-A0A318NB61-F1
#
_entry.id   AF-A0A318NB61-F1
#
_cell.length_a   1.000
_cell.length_b   1.000
_cell.length_c   1.000
_cell.angle_alpha   90.00
_cell.angle_beta   90.00
_cell.angle_gamma   90.00
#
_symmetry.space_group_name_H-M   'P 1'
#
loop_
_entity.id
_entity.type
_entity.pdbx_description
1 polymer ?
#
loop_
_entity_poly.entity_id
_entity_poly.type
_entity_poly.pdbx_seq_one_letter_code
_entity_poly.pdbx_strand_id
1 'polypeptide(L)'
;MIKEKSKPLSFCGQYIRKSDPDHFFCALFMPSDLREQYFRLLAFYTEITRAVTLSSSWDVAGPMAGYIRLQWWRDLLANKSDRDHEIAPYIKDSLDRNLFSAEDLLKIISAREEELEGIKNWNHWDSIMVRSVGQIQRILANLFKIRELPLVEAVIAAGIASETVHISKNLPNIFRKGRCPLPAEIIHDFSLQRSENGISVTSSELNAIRDILIEKAYFYLRRSEKACLLDRHYRSVILPVILAKRDLHRFEQWDHLSRKRGIGDKLSVLKANYWVKLKISET
;
A
#
# COMPACT_ATOMS: atom_id res chain seq x y z
N MET A 1 -27.50 -13.76 26.57
CA MET A 1 -26.50 -13.24 25.61
C MET A 1 -25.47 -14.30 25.32
N ILE A 2 -25.63 -15.01 24.21
CA ILE A 2 -24.62 -15.98 23.74
C ILE A 2 -23.38 -15.16 23.36
N LYS A 3 -22.25 -15.41 24.03
CA LYS A 3 -20.94 -14.90 23.60
C LYS A 3 -20.69 -15.47 22.21
N GLU A 4 -20.91 -14.66 21.18
CA GLU A 4 -20.52 -14.98 19.82
C GLU A 4 -19.01 -15.22 19.83
N LYS A 5 -18.58 -16.49 19.74
CA LYS A 5 -17.16 -16.83 19.63
C LYS A 5 -16.64 -16.10 18.39
N SER A 6 -15.60 -15.26 18.56
CA SER A 6 -15.03 -14.52 17.43
C SER A 6 -14.63 -15.51 16.34
N LYS A 7 -15.28 -15.41 15.17
CA LYS A 7 -14.99 -16.25 14.01
C LYS A 7 -13.48 -16.18 13.70
N PRO A 8 -12.80 -17.32 13.44
CA PRO A 8 -11.39 -17.30 13.12
C PRO A 8 -11.13 -16.42 11.88
N LEU A 9 -9.94 -15.81 11.83
CA LEU A 9 -9.51 -15.03 10.67
C LEU A 9 -9.44 -15.93 9.43
N SER A 10 -9.89 -15.39 8.29
CA SER A 10 -9.67 -16.01 6.97
C SER A 10 -8.18 -16.16 6.67
N PHE A 11 -7.85 -16.95 5.65
CA PHE A 11 -6.47 -17.08 5.18
C PHE A 11 -5.86 -15.73 4.82
N CYS A 12 -6.56 -14.92 4.01
CA CYS A 12 -6.13 -13.56 3.65
C CYS A 12 -5.94 -12.68 4.90
N GLY A 13 -6.85 -12.76 5.89
CA GLY A 13 -6.69 -12.03 7.14
C GLY A 13 -5.46 -12.46 7.95
N GLN A 14 -5.15 -13.75 7.99
CA GLN A 14 -3.94 -14.26 8.65
C GLN A 14 -2.66 -13.88 7.90
N TYR A 15 -2.70 -13.92 6.57
CA TYR A 15 -1.61 -13.49 5.69
C TYR A 15 -1.28 -12.01 5.95
N ILE A 16 -2.29 -11.14 5.90
CA ILE A 16 -2.13 -9.70 6.13
C ILE A 16 -1.72 -9.37 7.55
N ARG A 17 -2.20 -10.09 8.57
CA ARG A 17 -1.71 -9.93 9.94
C ARG A 17 -0.17 -10.11 10.05
N LYS A 18 0.42 -10.95 9.21
CA LYS A 18 1.87 -11.21 9.19
C LYS A 18 2.62 -10.23 8.28
N SER A 19 2.10 -9.96 7.09
CA SER A 19 2.79 -9.16 6.07
C SER A 19 2.59 -7.65 6.24
N ASP A 20 1.42 -7.22 6.70
CA ASP A 20 1.03 -5.82 6.86
C ASP A 20 0.18 -5.61 8.13
N PRO A 21 0.82 -5.61 9.32
CA PRO A 21 0.12 -5.53 10.60
C PRO A 21 -0.60 -4.20 10.83
N ASP A 22 -0.18 -3.13 10.16
CA ASP A 22 -0.78 -1.80 10.28
C ASP A 22 -2.13 -1.76 9.56
N HIS A 23 -2.16 -2.15 8.28
CA HIS A 23 -3.41 -2.28 7.55
C HIS A 23 -4.31 -3.36 8.16
N PHE A 24 -3.74 -4.46 8.66
CA PHE A 24 -4.50 -5.46 9.40
C PHE A 24 -5.26 -4.84 10.57
N PHE A 25 -4.57 -4.08 11.42
CA PHE A 25 -5.16 -3.46 12.60
C PHE A 25 -6.23 -2.43 12.23
N CYS A 26 -5.97 -1.57 11.24
CA CYS A 26 -6.95 -0.60 10.74
C CYS A 26 -8.20 -1.28 10.17
N ALA A 27 -8.05 -2.39 9.47
CA ALA A 27 -9.17 -3.15 8.91
C ALA A 27 -10.10 -3.75 9.97
N LEU A 28 -9.64 -3.97 11.21
CA LEU A 28 -10.48 -4.49 12.30
C LEU A 28 -11.65 -3.56 12.66
N PHE A 29 -11.56 -2.28 12.29
CA PHE A 29 -12.64 -1.29 12.47
C PHE A 29 -13.66 -1.30 11.33
N MET A 30 -13.45 -2.09 10.27
CA MET A 30 -14.38 -2.22 9.15
C MET A 30 -15.50 -3.24 9.46
N PRO A 31 -16.71 -3.06 8.88
CA PRO A 31 -17.74 -4.10 8.85
C PRO A 31 -17.17 -5.44 8.36
N SER A 32 -17.65 -6.56 8.89
CA SER A 32 -17.07 -7.89 8.63
C SER A 32 -16.90 -8.21 7.16
N ASP A 33 -17.91 -7.89 6.36
CA ASP A 33 -17.95 -8.26 4.95
C ASP A 33 -16.95 -7.43 4.13
N LEU A 34 -16.87 -6.13 4.41
CA LEU A 34 -15.92 -5.21 3.79
C LEU A 34 -14.49 -5.47 4.24
N ARG A 35 -14.30 -5.84 5.50
CA ARG A 35 -13.01 -6.22 6.07
C ARG A 35 -12.40 -7.41 5.33
N GLU A 36 -13.20 -8.44 5.08
CA GLU A 36 -12.74 -9.62 4.35
C GLU A 36 -12.33 -9.26 2.92
N GLN A 37 -13.10 -8.43 2.22
CA GLN A 37 -12.72 -7.98 0.88
C GLN A 37 -11.44 -7.14 0.89
N TYR A 38 -11.26 -6.31 1.92
CA TYR A 38 -10.05 -5.53 2.05
C TYR A 38 -8.83 -6.41 2.31
N PHE A 39 -8.94 -7.46 3.14
CA PHE A 39 -7.85 -8.42 3.31
C PHE A 39 -7.47 -9.14 2.01
N ARG A 40 -8.44 -9.49 1.16
CA ARG A 40 -8.17 -10.10 -0.15
C ARG A 40 -7.44 -9.12 -1.08
N LEU A 41 -7.89 -7.86 -1.15
CA LEU A 41 -7.24 -6.82 -1.94
C LEU A 41 -5.81 -6.53 -1.48
N LEU A 42 -5.59 -6.42 -0.17
CA LEU A 42 -4.25 -6.24 0.39
C LEU A 42 -3.36 -7.45 0.13
N ALA A 43 -3.90 -8.67 0.20
CA ALA A 43 -3.13 -9.89 -0.06
C ALA A 43 -2.64 -9.93 -1.51
N PHE A 44 -3.53 -9.62 -2.46
CA PHE A 44 -3.16 -9.41 -3.87
C PHE A 44 -2.09 -8.33 -4.01
N TYR A 45 -2.32 -7.13 -3.46
CA TYR A 45 -1.38 -6.02 -3.55
C TYR A 45 0.01 -6.36 -2.98
N THR A 46 0.05 -7.12 -1.89
CA THR A 46 1.29 -7.61 -1.29
C THR A 46 2.03 -8.52 -2.27
N GLU A 47 1.34 -9.47 -2.92
CA GLU A 47 1.96 -10.37 -3.90
C GLU A 47 2.44 -9.65 -5.16
N ILE A 48 1.67 -8.68 -5.68
CA ILE A 48 2.12 -7.86 -6.82
C ILE A 48 3.37 -7.04 -6.43
N THR A 49 3.43 -6.51 -5.21
CA THR A 49 4.61 -5.79 -4.72
C THR A 49 5.81 -6.73 -4.50
N ARG A 50 5.57 -7.97 -4.08
CA ARG A 50 6.62 -9.01 -3.98
C ARG A 50 7.13 -9.45 -5.34
N ALA A 51 6.30 -9.43 -6.38
CA ALA A 51 6.71 -9.75 -7.74
C ALA A 51 7.82 -8.82 -8.23
N VAL A 52 7.78 -7.53 -7.87
CA VAL A 52 8.78 -6.51 -8.26
C VAL A 52 9.94 -6.37 -7.27
N THR A 53 10.03 -7.28 -6.30
CA THR A 53 11.11 -7.32 -5.31
C THR A 53 12.12 -8.39 -5.72
N LEU A 54 13.27 -7.98 -6.26
CA LEU A 54 14.10 -8.83 -7.14
C LEU A 54 15.50 -9.18 -6.62
N SER A 55 15.86 -8.93 -5.36
CA SER A 55 17.25 -9.10 -4.88
C SER A 55 17.89 -10.46 -5.23
N SER A 56 17.18 -11.57 -5.08
CA SER A 56 17.76 -12.91 -5.31
C SER A 56 17.80 -13.36 -6.78
N SER A 57 17.15 -12.63 -7.69
CA SER A 57 17.01 -13.02 -9.10
C SER A 57 17.57 -11.99 -10.06
N TRP A 58 18.10 -10.87 -9.55
CA TRP A 58 18.54 -9.76 -10.37
C TRP A 58 19.68 -10.14 -11.31
N ASP A 59 20.71 -10.85 -10.84
CA ASP A 59 21.87 -11.18 -11.69
C ASP A 59 21.60 -12.31 -12.68
N VAL A 60 20.57 -13.14 -12.41
CA VAL A 60 20.19 -14.28 -13.27
C VAL A 60 19.20 -13.85 -14.35
N ALA A 61 18.20 -13.07 -13.98
CA ALA A 61 17.05 -12.78 -14.84
C ALA A 61 16.72 -11.27 -14.91
N GLY A 62 17.38 -10.43 -14.11
CA GLY A 62 17.09 -9.01 -14.02
C GLY A 62 15.59 -8.74 -13.78
N PRO A 63 14.97 -7.80 -14.52
CA PRO A 63 13.53 -7.52 -14.41
C PRO A 63 12.64 -8.66 -14.94
N MET A 64 13.17 -9.61 -15.72
CA MET A 64 12.39 -10.69 -16.35
C MET A 64 11.68 -11.57 -15.31
N ALA A 65 12.32 -11.85 -14.18
CA ALA A 65 11.68 -12.60 -13.09
C ALA A 65 10.41 -11.90 -12.55
N GLY A 66 10.43 -10.56 -12.52
CA GLY A 66 9.26 -9.76 -12.16
C GLY A 66 8.16 -9.87 -13.20
N TYR A 67 8.50 -9.71 -14.49
CA TYR A 67 7.53 -9.85 -15.59
C TYR A 67 6.86 -11.22 -15.62
N ILE A 68 7.61 -12.31 -15.43
CA ILE A 68 7.03 -13.66 -15.40
C ILE A 68 5.99 -13.80 -14.29
N ARG A 69 6.29 -13.28 -13.09
CA ARG A 69 5.36 -13.32 -11.94
C ARG A 69 4.14 -12.45 -12.18
N LEU A 70 4.31 -11.26 -12.74
CA LEU A 70 3.20 -10.36 -13.06
C LEU A 70 2.33 -10.92 -14.19
N GLN A 71 2.93 -11.51 -15.22
CA GLN A 71 2.21 -12.18 -16.30
C GLN A 71 1.35 -13.33 -15.76
N TRP A 72 1.86 -14.12 -14.81
CA TRP A 72 1.06 -15.16 -14.17
C TRP A 72 -0.21 -14.61 -13.51
N TRP A 73 -0.12 -13.45 -12.85
CA TRP A 73 -1.30 -12.77 -12.29
C TRP A 73 -2.25 -12.28 -13.39
N ARG A 74 -1.75 -11.78 -14.53
CA ARG A 74 -2.60 -11.42 -15.67
C ARG A 74 -3.35 -12.62 -16.22
N ASP A 75 -2.66 -13.75 -16.36
CA ASP A 75 -3.25 -14.99 -16.86
C ASP A 75 -4.31 -15.53 -15.88
N LEU A 76 -4.09 -15.38 -14.57
CA LEU A 76 -5.09 -15.68 -13.55
C LEU A 76 -6.36 -14.84 -13.75
N LEU A 77 -6.22 -13.52 -13.92
CA LEU A 77 -7.35 -12.59 -14.13
C LEU A 77 -8.07 -12.83 -15.46
N ALA A 78 -7.39 -13.40 -16.45
CA ALA A 78 -7.94 -13.76 -17.75
C ALA A 78 -8.55 -15.18 -17.78
N ASN A 79 -8.62 -15.89 -16.64
CA ASN A 79 -9.02 -17.30 -16.57
C ASN A 79 -8.20 -18.22 -17.49
N LYS A 80 -6.91 -17.92 -17.68
CA LYS A 80 -5.94 -18.69 -18.49
C LYS A 80 -4.92 -19.45 -17.65
N SER A 81 -4.98 -19.33 -16.33
CA SER A 81 -4.06 -19.97 -15.39
C SER A 81 -4.82 -20.81 -14.37
N ASP A 82 -4.47 -22.09 -14.35
CA ASP A 82 -4.93 -23.10 -13.38
C ASP A 82 -3.83 -23.48 -12.38
N ARG A 83 -2.71 -22.74 -12.36
CA ARG A 83 -1.65 -23.01 -11.38
C ARG A 83 -2.10 -22.60 -9.99
N ASP A 84 -1.77 -23.43 -9.00
CA ASP A 84 -2.10 -23.18 -7.61
C ASP A 84 -1.30 -22.03 -7.01
N HIS A 85 -2.02 -21.10 -6.39
CA HIS A 85 -1.47 -20.05 -5.53
C HIS A 85 -2.45 -19.81 -4.40
N GLU A 86 -1.98 -19.71 -3.15
CA GLU A 86 -2.85 -19.71 -1.97
C GLU A 86 -3.85 -18.54 -1.95
N ILE A 87 -3.49 -17.38 -2.53
CA ILE A 87 -4.37 -16.20 -2.63
C ILE A 87 -5.32 -16.26 -3.83
N ALA A 88 -5.01 -17.03 -4.88
CA ALA A 88 -5.75 -17.01 -6.14
C ALA A 88 -7.25 -17.37 -6.01
N PRO A 89 -7.65 -18.40 -5.25
CA PRO A 89 -9.07 -18.74 -5.08
C PRO A 89 -9.90 -17.58 -4.51
N TYR A 90 -9.31 -16.79 -3.61
CA TYR A 90 -10.02 -15.66 -2.99
C TYR A 90 -10.22 -14.48 -3.95
N ILE A 91 -9.27 -14.27 -4.87
CA ILE A 91 -9.40 -13.25 -5.91
C ILE A 91 -10.43 -13.68 -6.95
N LYS A 92 -10.39 -14.94 -7.41
CA LYS A 92 -11.40 -15.51 -8.31
C LYS A 92 -12.82 -15.39 -7.71
N ASP A 93 -13.02 -15.80 -6.46
CA ASP A 93 -14.31 -15.64 -5.75
C ASP A 93 -14.77 -14.18 -5.69
N SER A 94 -13.87 -13.22 -5.44
CA SER A 94 -14.24 -11.80 -5.43
C SER A 94 -14.61 -11.25 -6.81
N LEU A 95 -13.98 -11.74 -7.88
CA LEU A 95 -14.33 -11.41 -9.27
C LEU A 95 -15.68 -11.99 -9.67
N ASP A 96 -15.93 -13.27 -9.38
CA ASP A 96 -17.19 -13.96 -9.68
C ASP A 96 -18.38 -13.29 -8.99
N ARG A 97 -18.14 -12.75 -7.79
CA ARG A 97 -19.13 -12.01 -7.00
C ARG A 97 -19.23 -10.53 -7.38
N ASN A 98 -18.51 -10.08 -8.41
CA ASN A 98 -18.49 -8.69 -8.89
C ASN A 98 -18.16 -7.67 -7.79
N LEU A 99 -17.28 -8.02 -6.84
CA LEU A 99 -16.86 -7.11 -5.76
C LEU A 99 -15.82 -6.09 -6.24
N PHE A 100 -15.03 -6.46 -7.23
CA PHE A 100 -14.18 -5.58 -8.02
C PHE A 100 -13.94 -6.21 -9.40
N SER A 101 -13.53 -5.40 -10.38
CA SER A 101 -13.34 -5.87 -11.75
C SER A 101 -11.91 -6.37 -12.01
N ALA A 102 -11.75 -7.25 -13.00
CA ALA A 102 -10.42 -7.65 -13.48
C ALA A 102 -9.65 -6.45 -14.05
N GLU A 103 -10.34 -5.49 -14.69
CA GLU A 103 -9.74 -4.26 -15.20
C GLU A 103 -9.09 -3.44 -14.08
N ASP A 104 -9.75 -3.32 -12.93
CA ASP A 104 -9.21 -2.60 -11.79
C ASP A 104 -7.94 -3.25 -11.24
N LEU A 105 -7.87 -4.58 -11.22
CA LEU A 105 -6.68 -5.31 -10.78
C LEU A 105 -5.54 -5.26 -11.82
N LEU A 106 -5.88 -5.28 -13.11
CA LEU A 106 -4.91 -5.12 -14.21
C LEU A 106 -4.22 -3.75 -14.15
N LYS A 107 -4.92 -2.68 -13.75
CA LYS A 107 -4.30 -1.34 -13.54
C LYS A 107 -3.17 -1.40 -12.51
N ILE A 108 -3.35 -2.18 -11.44
CA ILE A 108 -2.34 -2.36 -10.38
C ILE A 108 -1.14 -3.16 -10.91
N ILE A 109 -1.38 -4.20 -11.69
CA ILE A 109 -0.32 -5.00 -12.32
C ILE A 109 0.50 -4.14 -13.27
N SER A 110 -0.15 -3.39 -14.18
CA SER A 110 0.58 -2.58 -15.15
C SER A 110 1.34 -1.42 -14.52
N ALA A 111 0.84 -0.81 -13.44
CA ALA A 111 1.61 0.16 -12.67
C ALA A 111 2.92 -0.43 -12.09
N ARG A 112 2.94 -1.74 -11.82
CA ARG A 112 4.10 -2.47 -11.26
C ARG A 112 5.04 -2.96 -12.36
N GLU A 113 4.51 -3.27 -13.54
CA GLU A 113 5.30 -3.48 -14.77
C GLU A 113 6.07 -2.19 -15.12
N GLU A 114 5.40 -1.04 -15.10
CA GLU A 114 6.04 0.27 -15.35
C GLU A 114 7.08 0.64 -14.29
N GLU A 115 6.87 0.25 -13.01
CA GLU A 115 7.91 0.39 -11.98
C GLU A 115 9.15 -0.48 -12.27
N LEU A 116 8.95 -1.69 -12.83
CA LEU A 116 10.07 -2.56 -13.24
C LEU A 116 10.85 -2.00 -14.42
N GLU A 117 10.17 -1.40 -15.39
CA GLU A 117 10.79 -0.73 -16.54
C GLU A 117 11.63 0.47 -16.11
N GLY A 118 11.15 1.20 -15.10
CA GLY A 118 11.80 2.39 -14.56
C GLY A 118 10.86 3.59 -14.54
N ILE A 119 10.79 4.23 -13.38
CA ILE A 119 9.95 5.42 -13.19
C ILE A 119 10.68 6.62 -13.84
N LYS A 120 9.99 7.31 -14.76
CA LYS A 120 10.64 8.27 -15.67
C LYS A 120 10.90 9.61 -15.02
N ASN A 121 9.94 10.09 -14.23
CA ASN A 121 9.92 11.37 -13.54
C ASN A 121 8.80 11.34 -12.49
N TRP A 122 8.63 12.42 -11.70
CA TRP A 122 7.58 12.50 -10.70
C TRP A 122 6.15 12.40 -11.25
N ASN A 123 5.87 12.91 -12.46
CA ASN A 123 4.54 12.77 -13.06
C ASN A 123 4.22 11.29 -13.34
N HIS A 124 5.22 10.52 -13.81
CA HIS A 124 5.08 9.08 -13.99
C HIS A 124 4.91 8.38 -12.65
N TRP A 125 5.67 8.78 -11.62
CA TRP A 125 5.53 8.27 -10.25
C TRP A 125 4.12 8.48 -9.69
N ASP A 126 3.57 9.69 -9.81
CA ASP A 126 2.22 10.02 -9.36
C ASP A 126 1.16 9.16 -10.09
N SER A 127 1.32 8.94 -11.40
CA SER A 127 0.46 8.04 -12.18
C SER A 127 0.52 6.59 -11.69
N ILE A 128 1.72 6.07 -11.42
CA ILE A 128 1.90 4.72 -10.85
C ILE A 128 1.21 4.62 -9.48
N MET A 129 1.37 5.62 -8.61
CA MET A 129 0.75 5.62 -7.27
C MET A 129 -0.78 5.66 -7.33
N VAL A 130 -1.35 6.45 -8.24
CA VAL A 130 -2.79 6.49 -8.48
C VAL A 130 -3.32 5.15 -8.99
N ARG A 131 -2.60 4.47 -9.89
CA ARG A 131 -3.02 3.18 -10.49
C ARG A 131 -2.65 1.96 -9.66
N SER A 132 -1.84 2.11 -8.61
CA SER A 132 -1.46 1.04 -7.67
C SER A 132 -2.24 1.16 -6.35
N VAL A 133 -1.65 1.71 -5.29
CA VAL A 133 -2.31 1.86 -3.98
C VAL A 133 -3.54 2.76 -4.07
N GLY A 134 -3.53 3.78 -4.93
CA GLY A 134 -4.68 4.63 -5.18
C GLY A 134 -5.86 3.85 -5.77
N GLN A 135 -5.59 2.85 -6.60
CA GLN A 135 -6.61 1.98 -7.18
C GLN A 135 -7.21 1.05 -6.12
N ILE A 136 -6.41 0.54 -5.17
CA ILE A 136 -6.92 -0.19 -4.00
C ILE A 136 -7.91 0.68 -3.21
N GLN A 137 -7.56 1.94 -2.94
CA GLN A 137 -8.43 2.87 -2.23
C GLN A 137 -9.70 3.21 -3.02
N ARG A 138 -9.60 3.32 -4.35
CA ARG A 138 -10.77 3.52 -5.23
C ARG A 138 -11.73 2.34 -5.16
N ILE A 139 -11.23 1.12 -5.25
CA ILE A 139 -12.04 -0.10 -5.09
C ILE A 139 -12.71 -0.10 -3.71
N LEU A 140 -11.96 0.22 -2.66
CA LEU A 140 -12.49 0.27 -1.30
C LEU A 140 -13.59 1.34 -1.15
N ALA A 141 -13.38 2.55 -1.69
CA ALA A 141 -14.40 3.60 -1.71
C ALA A 141 -15.69 3.15 -2.42
N ASN A 142 -15.56 2.43 -3.55
CA ASN A 142 -16.70 1.85 -4.27
C ASN A 142 -17.44 0.78 -3.44
N LEU A 143 -16.71 -0.10 -2.77
CA LEU A 143 -17.29 -1.12 -1.88
C LEU A 143 -18.06 -0.49 -0.70
N PHE A 144 -17.53 0.60 -0.16
CA PHE A 144 -18.20 1.42 0.85
C PHE A 144 -19.28 2.36 0.27
N LYS A 145 -19.52 2.33 -1.05
CA LYS A 145 -20.52 3.15 -1.76
C LYS A 145 -20.31 4.66 -1.57
N ILE A 146 -19.07 5.11 -1.40
CA ILE A 146 -18.72 6.53 -1.38
C ILE A 146 -18.82 7.04 -2.83
N ARG A 147 -19.76 7.94 -3.11
CA ARG A 147 -20.05 8.43 -4.48
C ARG A 147 -19.57 9.85 -4.76
N GLU A 148 -19.43 10.67 -3.72
CA GLU A 148 -18.99 12.05 -3.89
C GLU A 148 -17.54 12.10 -4.35
N LEU A 149 -17.32 12.60 -5.57
CA LEU A 149 -16.00 12.62 -6.20
C LEU A 149 -14.91 13.26 -5.30
N PRO A 150 -15.14 14.40 -4.62
CA PRO A 150 -14.15 14.97 -3.72
C PRO A 150 -13.77 14.07 -2.54
N LEU A 151 -14.71 13.24 -2.04
CA LEU A 151 -14.43 12.29 -0.97
C LEU A 151 -13.66 11.07 -1.48
N VAL A 152 -14.01 10.57 -2.67
CA VAL A 152 -13.27 9.48 -3.32
C VAL A 152 -11.82 9.90 -3.59
N GLU A 153 -11.60 11.10 -4.12
CA GLU A 153 -10.25 11.63 -4.34
C GLU A 153 -9.45 11.76 -3.04
N ALA A 154 -10.10 12.18 -1.96
CA ALA A 154 -9.45 12.31 -0.66
C ALA A 154 -9.08 10.96 -0.04
N VAL A 155 -9.92 9.94 -0.22
CA VAL A 155 -9.63 8.54 0.17
C VAL A 155 -8.43 8.00 -0.61
N ILE A 156 -8.38 8.24 -1.92
CA ILE A 156 -7.26 7.86 -2.77
C ILE A 156 -5.97 8.54 -2.31
N ALA A 157 -6.01 9.85 -2.10
CA ALA A 157 -4.88 10.62 -1.60
C ALA A 157 -4.39 10.13 -0.23
N ALA A 158 -5.30 9.74 0.68
CA ALA A 158 -4.95 9.17 1.97
C ALA A 158 -4.15 7.87 1.85
N GLY A 159 -4.53 6.98 0.92
CA GLY A 159 -3.78 5.75 0.65
C GLY A 159 -2.41 6.02 0.04
N ILE A 160 -2.34 6.94 -0.92
CA ILE A 160 -1.06 7.32 -1.53
C ILE A 160 -0.13 7.92 -0.48
N ALA A 161 -0.61 8.85 0.36
CA ALA A 161 0.17 9.40 1.47
C ALA A 161 0.69 8.30 2.40
N SER A 162 -0.15 7.32 2.74
CA SER A 162 0.24 6.21 3.60
C SER A 162 1.33 5.33 2.99
N GLU A 163 1.21 5.02 1.70
CA GLU A 163 2.23 4.25 0.96
C GLU A 163 3.52 5.03 0.80
N THR A 164 3.47 6.33 0.53
CA THR A 164 4.67 7.17 0.45
C THR A 164 5.43 7.14 1.77
N VAL A 165 4.75 7.33 2.90
CA VAL A 165 5.38 7.21 4.24
C VAL A 165 5.94 5.81 4.47
N HIS A 166 5.21 4.77 4.05
CA HIS A 166 5.70 3.40 4.14
C HIS A 166 7.00 3.22 3.34
N ILE A 167 7.07 3.73 2.11
CA ILE A 167 8.25 3.69 1.26
C ILE A 167 9.41 4.45 1.93
N SER A 168 9.20 5.70 2.38
CA SER A 168 10.24 6.52 3.02
C SER A 168 10.82 5.84 4.27
N LYS A 169 9.95 5.37 5.16
CA LYS A 169 10.33 4.74 6.42
C LYS A 169 11.09 3.43 6.19
N ASN A 170 10.62 2.61 5.26
CA ASN A 170 11.19 1.28 4.99
C ASN A 170 12.20 1.28 3.84
N LEU A 171 12.62 2.45 3.37
CA LEU A 171 13.51 2.60 2.22
C LEU A 171 14.78 1.73 2.30
N PRO A 172 15.48 1.62 3.45
CA PRO A 172 16.65 0.73 3.55
C PRO A 172 16.32 -0.73 3.24
N ASN A 173 15.19 -1.21 3.74
CA ASN A 173 14.75 -2.58 3.51
C ASN A 173 14.21 -2.80 2.09
N ILE A 174 13.60 -1.78 1.48
CA ILE A 174 13.15 -1.81 0.08
C ILE A 174 14.35 -1.92 -0.86
N PHE A 175 15.36 -1.07 -0.64
CA PHE A 175 16.61 -1.06 -1.39
C PHE A 175 17.40 -2.35 -1.24
N ARG A 176 17.56 -2.87 -0.01
CA ARG A 176 18.21 -4.17 0.25
C ARG A 176 17.53 -5.33 -0.48
N LYS A 177 16.22 -5.23 -0.75
CA LYS A 177 15.49 -6.24 -1.52
C LYS A 177 15.50 -5.97 -3.03
N GLY A 178 16.29 -5.02 -3.51
CA GLY A 178 16.49 -4.72 -4.92
C GLY A 178 15.31 -4.00 -5.59
N ARG A 179 14.35 -3.47 -4.83
CA ARG A 179 13.25 -2.66 -5.37
C ARG A 179 13.66 -1.18 -5.34
N CYS A 180 13.42 -0.43 -6.42
CA CYS A 180 13.70 1.01 -6.50
C CYS A 180 12.45 1.77 -6.94
N PRO A 181 11.56 2.17 -6.01
CA PRO A 181 10.33 2.87 -6.35
C PRO A 181 10.57 4.38 -6.48
N LEU A 182 11.62 4.77 -7.20
CA LEU A 182 12.08 6.16 -7.33
C LEU A 182 12.19 6.58 -8.79
N PRO A 183 11.90 7.86 -9.11
CA PRO A 183 12.13 8.41 -10.43
C PRO A 183 13.59 8.37 -10.88
N ALA A 184 13.82 8.32 -12.20
CA ALA A 184 15.14 8.31 -12.83
C ALA A 184 16.02 9.50 -12.43
N GLU A 185 15.43 10.67 -12.22
CA GLU A 185 16.13 11.85 -11.68
C GLU A 185 16.77 11.58 -10.31
N ILE A 186 16.08 10.92 -9.38
CA ILE A 186 16.62 10.56 -8.07
C ILE A 186 17.70 9.48 -8.20
N ILE A 187 17.50 8.52 -9.11
CA ILE A 187 18.52 7.49 -9.38
C ILE A 187 19.80 8.14 -9.90
N HIS A 188 19.70 9.12 -10.79
CA HIS A 188 20.83 9.85 -11.35
C HIS A 188 21.52 10.72 -10.30
N ASP A 189 20.76 11.55 -9.57
CA ASP A 189 21.30 12.53 -8.62
C ASP A 189 22.07 11.88 -7.47
N PHE A 190 21.64 10.68 -7.05
CA PHE A 190 22.30 9.89 -6.01
C PHE A 190 23.14 8.72 -6.57
N SER A 191 23.32 8.64 -7.90
CA SER A 191 24.08 7.58 -8.57
C SER A 191 23.71 6.16 -8.10
N LEU A 192 22.42 5.90 -7.91
CA LEU A 192 21.92 4.64 -7.35
C LEU A 192 22.16 3.48 -8.32
N GLN A 193 22.80 2.41 -7.83
CA GLN A 193 23.04 1.20 -8.62
C GLN A 193 22.44 -0.03 -7.95
N ARG A 194 21.85 -0.90 -8.78
CA ARG A 194 21.29 -2.18 -8.32
C ARG A 194 22.31 -3.30 -8.51
N SER A 195 22.46 -4.12 -7.49
CA SER A 195 23.37 -5.28 -7.41
C SER A 195 22.64 -6.50 -6.83
N GLU A 196 23.33 -7.64 -6.76
CA GLU A 196 22.87 -8.86 -6.07
C GLU A 196 22.42 -8.60 -4.60
N ASN A 197 23.07 -7.65 -3.93
CA ASN A 197 22.82 -7.29 -2.54
C ASN A 197 21.74 -6.20 -2.39
N GLY A 198 21.08 -5.84 -3.49
CA GLY A 198 20.13 -4.73 -3.57
C GLY A 198 20.79 -3.42 -3.99
N ILE A 199 20.30 -2.32 -3.43
CA ILE A 199 20.76 -0.96 -3.71
C ILE A 199 21.44 -0.42 -2.46
N SER A 200 22.71 -0.05 -2.59
CA SER A 200 23.51 0.50 -1.50
C SER A 200 23.41 2.02 -1.49
N VAL A 201 23.24 2.61 -0.31
CA VAL A 201 23.24 4.05 -0.08
C VAL A 201 23.93 4.37 1.23
N THR A 202 24.59 5.51 1.30
CA THR A 202 25.09 6.09 2.55
C THR A 202 23.93 6.62 3.39
N SER A 203 24.17 6.83 4.69
CA SER A 203 23.17 7.43 5.58
C SER A 203 22.74 8.83 5.14
N SER A 204 23.67 9.61 4.56
CA SER A 204 23.37 10.96 4.07
C SER A 204 22.43 10.94 2.87
N GLU A 205 22.73 10.08 1.88
CA GLU A 205 21.88 9.91 0.68
C GLU A 205 20.50 9.36 1.06
N LEU A 206 20.46 8.37 1.96
CA LEU A 206 19.21 7.81 2.47
C LEU A 206 18.32 8.90 3.09
N ASN A 207 18.87 9.77 3.93
CA ASN A 207 18.11 10.84 4.57
C ASN A 207 17.65 11.89 3.55
N ALA A 208 18.50 12.28 2.60
CA ALA A 208 18.11 13.20 1.54
C ALA A 208 16.96 12.65 0.68
N ILE A 209 16.98 11.37 0.31
CA ILE A 209 15.89 10.72 -0.43
C ILE A 209 14.61 10.67 0.44
N ARG A 210 14.74 10.39 1.75
CA ARG A 210 13.61 10.39 2.68
C ARG A 210 12.95 11.76 2.75
N ASP A 211 13.71 12.85 2.81
CA ASP A 211 13.16 14.22 2.87
C ASP A 211 12.32 14.53 1.63
N ILE A 212 12.79 14.15 0.44
CA ILE A 212 12.03 14.32 -0.82
C ILE A 212 10.71 13.54 -0.78
N LEU A 213 10.74 12.29 -0.30
CA LEU A 213 9.53 11.47 -0.18
C LEU A 213 8.60 11.96 0.94
N ILE A 214 9.13 12.52 2.03
CA ILE A 214 8.35 13.15 3.10
C ILE A 214 7.56 14.33 2.56
N GLU A 215 8.18 15.20 1.76
CA GLU A 215 7.49 16.30 1.09
C GLU A 215 6.37 15.78 0.16
N LYS A 216 6.63 14.71 -0.58
CA LYS A 216 5.60 14.03 -1.40
C LYS A 216 4.47 13.46 -0.54
N ALA A 217 4.78 12.89 0.62
CA ALA A 217 3.77 12.39 1.56
C ALA A 217 2.88 13.54 2.07
N TYR A 218 3.47 14.66 2.47
CA TYR A 218 2.73 15.85 2.90
C TYR A 218 1.85 16.43 1.79
N PHE A 219 2.32 16.44 0.54
CA PHE A 219 1.50 16.82 -0.60
C PHE A 219 0.21 15.98 -0.70
N TYR A 220 0.30 14.66 -0.60
CA TYR A 220 -0.88 13.80 -0.61
C TYR A 220 -1.70 13.87 0.67
N LEU A 221 -1.10 14.15 1.82
CA LEU A 221 -1.84 14.40 3.06
C LEU A 221 -2.75 15.63 2.93
N ARG A 222 -2.26 16.74 2.37
CA ARG A 222 -3.09 17.93 2.09
C ARG A 222 -4.24 17.60 1.15
N ARG A 223 -3.99 16.81 0.09
CA ARG A 223 -5.04 16.35 -0.83
C ARG A 223 -6.06 15.42 -0.18
N SER A 224 -5.68 14.75 0.91
CA SER A 224 -6.59 13.88 1.68
C SER A 224 -7.48 14.63 2.66
N GLU A 225 -7.34 15.95 2.81
CA GLU A 225 -8.02 16.74 3.86
C GLU A 225 -9.54 16.58 3.86
N LYS A 226 -10.16 16.52 2.69
CA LYS A 226 -11.61 16.34 2.58
C LYS A 226 -12.10 15.00 3.13
N ALA A 227 -11.23 14.01 3.34
CA ALA A 227 -11.60 12.74 3.94
C ALA A 227 -12.07 12.89 5.40
N CYS A 228 -11.81 14.04 6.04
CA CYS A 228 -12.39 14.39 7.34
C CYS A 228 -13.91 14.53 7.35
N LEU A 229 -14.51 14.78 6.18
CA LEU A 229 -15.94 14.93 5.99
C LEU A 229 -16.66 13.58 5.89
N LEU A 230 -15.93 12.47 5.81
CA LEU A 230 -16.51 11.14 5.80
C LEU A 230 -17.35 10.90 7.07
N ASP A 231 -18.56 10.36 6.85
CA ASP A 231 -19.39 9.84 7.94
C ASP A 231 -18.61 8.78 8.73
N ARG A 232 -18.93 8.67 10.03
CA ARG A 232 -18.35 7.69 10.97
C ARG A 232 -18.31 6.28 10.39
N HIS A 233 -19.29 5.87 9.59
CA HIS A 233 -19.35 4.54 9.00
C HIS A 233 -18.21 4.26 8.01
N TYR A 234 -17.69 5.30 7.34
CA TYR A 234 -16.70 5.19 6.27
C TYR A 234 -15.26 5.49 6.72
N ARG A 235 -15.07 6.04 7.92
CA ARG A 235 -13.74 6.47 8.40
C ARG A 235 -12.70 5.36 8.47
N SER A 236 -13.14 4.12 8.65
CA SER A 236 -12.25 2.95 8.69
C SER A 236 -11.39 2.80 7.42
N VAL A 237 -11.87 3.30 6.28
CA VAL A 237 -11.18 3.31 4.97
C VAL A 237 -9.88 4.10 5.02
N ILE A 238 -9.80 5.15 5.82
CA ILE A 238 -8.65 6.08 5.85
C ILE A 238 -7.81 5.97 7.12
N LEU A 239 -8.11 5.03 8.03
CA LEU A 239 -7.34 4.87 9.27
C LEU A 239 -5.84 4.64 9.08
N PRO A 240 -5.34 3.98 8.00
CA PRO A 240 -3.90 3.86 7.78
C PRO A 240 -3.16 5.21 7.74
N VAL A 241 -3.82 6.27 7.24
CA VAL A 241 -3.22 7.61 7.17
C VAL A 241 -2.92 8.20 8.55
N ILE A 242 -3.61 7.73 9.58
CA ILE A 242 -3.37 8.15 10.97
C ILE A 242 -2.04 7.60 11.47
N LEU A 243 -1.71 6.36 11.10
CA LEU A 243 -0.40 5.78 11.42
C LEU A 243 0.70 6.45 10.60
N ALA A 244 0.43 6.77 9.33
CA ALA A 244 1.36 7.50 8.47
C ALA A 244 1.73 8.87 9.04
N LYS A 245 0.73 9.66 9.48
CA LYS A 245 0.97 10.94 10.16
C LYS A 245 1.83 10.80 11.41
N ARG A 246 1.58 9.76 12.21
CA ARG A 246 2.37 9.48 13.42
C ARG A 246 3.80 9.06 13.11
N ASP A 247 4.01 8.39 11.99
CA ASP A 247 5.36 8.09 11.52
C ASP A 247 6.07 9.34 11.05
N LEU A 248 5.40 10.24 10.32
CA LEU A 248 5.96 11.52 9.93
C LEU A 248 6.37 12.36 11.14
N HIS A 249 5.55 12.46 12.20
CA HIS A 249 5.96 13.17 13.42
C HIS A 249 7.21 12.60 14.13
N ARG A 250 7.70 11.43 13.72
CA ARG A 250 8.86 10.76 14.30
C ARG A 250 9.88 10.38 13.21
N PHE A 251 9.91 11.11 12.09
CA PHE A 251 10.73 10.73 10.94
C PHE A 251 12.23 10.63 11.28
N GLU A 252 12.73 11.51 12.14
CA GLU A 252 14.11 11.50 12.65
C GLU A 252 14.47 10.22 13.42
N GLN A 253 13.48 9.46 13.91
CA GLN A 253 13.67 8.28 14.74
C GLN A 253 13.43 6.97 13.97
N TRP A 254 13.11 7.01 12.67
CA TRP A 254 12.62 5.85 11.93
C TRP A 254 13.51 4.61 12.03
N ASP A 255 14.83 4.78 12.08
CA ASP A 255 15.78 3.67 12.18
C ASP A 255 15.85 3.03 13.58
N HIS A 256 15.30 3.71 14.60
CA HIS A 256 15.24 3.24 15.98
C HIS A 256 13.84 2.81 16.42
N LEU A 257 12.81 3.07 15.60
CA LEU A 257 11.45 2.69 15.95
C LEU A 257 11.26 1.17 15.89
N SER A 258 10.56 0.64 16.90
CA SER A 258 10.11 -0.74 16.89
C SER A 258 9.20 -1.01 15.68
N ARG A 259 9.38 -2.18 15.05
CA ARG A 259 8.46 -2.67 14.01
C ARG A 259 7.04 -2.88 14.53
N LYS A 260 6.87 -3.16 15.83
CA LYS A 260 5.55 -3.32 16.45
C LYS A 260 5.03 -1.97 16.92
N ARG A 261 3.81 -1.62 16.49
CA ARG A 261 3.10 -0.42 16.95
C ARG A 261 2.89 -0.42 18.46
N GLY A 262 3.23 0.71 19.08
CA GLY A 262 3.03 0.94 20.51
C GLY A 262 1.56 1.23 20.85
N ILE A 263 1.26 1.33 22.15
CA ILE A 263 -0.09 1.64 22.64
C ILE A 263 -0.58 3.00 22.12
N GLY A 264 0.29 4.01 22.08
CA GLY A 264 -0.07 5.35 21.59
C GLY A 264 -0.48 5.37 20.11
N ASP A 265 0.12 4.52 19.27
CA ASP A 265 -0.27 4.37 17.87
C ASP A 265 -1.67 3.77 17.74
N LYS A 266 -1.94 2.70 18.49
CA LYS A 266 -3.26 2.04 18.51
C LYS A 266 -4.36 2.95 19.05
N LEU A 267 -4.07 3.70 20.11
CA LEU A 267 -5.00 4.68 20.69
C LEU A 267 -5.32 5.81 19.71
N SER A 268 -4.36 6.24 18.89
CA SER A 268 -4.60 7.29 17.89
C SER A 268 -5.57 6.82 16.81
N VAL A 269 -5.45 5.58 16.33
CA VAL A 269 -6.39 4.97 15.38
C VAL A 269 -7.78 4.80 16.02
N LEU A 270 -7.85 4.31 17.26
CA LEU A 270 -9.09 4.20 18.02
C LEU A 270 -9.78 5.58 18.17
N LYS A 271 -9.02 6.60 18.55
CA LYS A 271 -9.51 7.98 18.69
C LYS A 271 -10.02 8.54 17.36
N ALA A 272 -9.28 8.32 16.27
CA ALA A 272 -9.68 8.73 14.93
C ALA A 272 -10.98 8.04 14.46
N ASN A 273 -11.15 6.76 14.77
CA ASN A 273 -12.33 6.00 14.38
C ASN A 273 -13.59 6.45 15.15
N TYR A 274 -13.49 6.66 16.48
CA TYR A 274 -14.67 6.86 17.34
C TYR A 274 -14.91 8.29 17.83
N TRP A 275 -13.88 9.14 17.94
CA TRP A 275 -13.95 10.36 18.77
C TRP A 275 -13.73 11.68 18.03
N VAL A 276 -13.15 11.67 16.82
CA VAL A 276 -12.67 12.92 16.19
C VAL A 276 -13.16 13.06 14.75
N LYS A 277 -13.73 14.22 14.39
CA LYS A 277 -13.69 14.71 12.99
C LYS A 277 -12.22 14.92 12.67
N LEU A 278 -11.65 14.10 11.78
CA LEU A 278 -10.22 14.13 11.46
C LEU A 278 -9.79 15.56 11.09
N LYS A 279 -9.21 16.34 12.00
CA LYS A 279 -8.50 17.55 11.57
C LYS A 279 -7.27 17.07 10.81
N ILE A 280 -7.32 17.15 9.47
CA ILE A 280 -6.22 16.66 8.64
C ILE A 280 -5.09 17.70 8.51
N SER A 281 -5.30 18.93 8.97
CA SER A 281 -4.30 20.00 9.00
C SER A 281 -3.92 20.38 10.45
N GLU A 282 -2.66 20.20 10.82
CA GLU A 282 -1.88 21.00 11.79
C GLU A 282 -0.48 20.38 11.94
N THR A 283 0.41 20.72 10.99
CA THR A 283 1.81 21.16 11.16
C THR A 283 2.35 21.50 9.78
#